data_AF-A0A1C0UZX2-F1
#
_entry.id   AF-A0A1C0UZX2-F1
#
_cell.length_a   1.000
_cell.length_b   1.000
_cell.length_c   1.000
_cell.angle_alpha   90.00
_cell.angle_beta   90.00
_cell.angle_gamma   90.00
#
_symmetry.space_group_name_H-M   'P 1'
#
loop_
_entity.id
_entity.type
_entity.pdbx_description
1 polymer ?
#
loop_
_entity_poly.entity_id
_entity_poly.type
_entity_poly.pdbx_seq_one_letter_code
_entity_poly.pdbx_strand_id
1 'polypeptide(L)'
;MNIKVEFDDRLLPRFIEGTSPLLFEITWEYDRVEYPMKNWSDFGLVILGCWIAIALKLFKGEDRGEFLFMDGPYSVTAKYYRETGEIELSPKGLDIIWKVQYIDFVKALMDAVKRVDEELVKRGIGEKERQVIEKYSAILKGCLVEQKIELPKVGIL
;
A
#
# COMPACT_ATOMS: atom_id res chain seq x y z
N MET A 1 -7.73 -9.14 1.70
CA MET A 1 -6.80 -8.28 2.47
C MET A 1 -7.36 -6.87 2.52
N ASN A 2 -7.07 -6.12 3.59
CA ASN A 2 -7.45 -4.73 3.77
C ASN A 2 -6.21 -3.94 4.23
N ILE A 3 -6.10 -2.68 3.81
CA ILE A 3 -5.12 -1.73 4.35
C ILE A 3 -5.91 -0.64 5.06
N LYS A 4 -5.75 -0.55 6.37
CA LYS A 4 -6.40 0.45 7.21
C LYS A 4 -5.55 1.71 7.27
N VAL A 5 -6.22 2.84 7.34
CA VAL A 5 -5.64 4.17 7.45
C VAL A 5 -6.45 4.92 8.50
N GLU A 6 -5.80 5.40 9.55
CA GLU A 6 -6.45 6.15 10.64
C GLU A 6 -5.65 7.42 10.96
N PHE A 7 -6.29 8.58 10.82
CA PHE A 7 -5.66 9.87 11.13
C PHE A 7 -5.82 10.19 12.63
N ASP A 8 -4.72 10.55 13.29
CA ASP A 8 -4.77 11.03 14.67
C ASP A 8 -5.12 12.53 14.70
N ASP A 9 -6.33 12.83 15.16
CA ASP A 9 -6.83 14.19 15.35
C ASP A 9 -5.97 15.05 16.30
N ARG A 10 -5.12 14.42 17.13
CA ARG A 10 -4.18 15.11 18.02
C ARG A 10 -2.89 15.54 17.33
N LEU A 11 -2.45 14.80 16.31
CA LEU A 11 -1.22 15.10 15.56
C LEU A 11 -1.49 16.03 14.39
N LEU A 12 -2.71 16.01 13.85
CA LEU A 12 -3.04 16.79 12.68
C LEU A 12 -2.86 18.32 12.85
N PRO A 13 -3.24 18.96 13.97
CA PRO A 13 -2.98 20.39 14.16
C PRO A 13 -1.51 20.75 13.98
N ARG A 14 -0.59 19.88 14.43
CA ARG A 14 0.85 20.09 14.28
C ARG A 14 1.28 20.08 12.82
N PHE A 15 0.67 19.23 12.00
CA PHE A 15 0.92 19.24 10.56
C PHE A 15 0.40 20.53 9.90
N ILE A 16 -0.81 20.96 10.25
CA ILE A 16 -1.41 22.22 9.71
C ILE A 16 -0.56 23.44 10.09
N GLU A 17 -0.02 23.45 11.32
CA GLU A 17 0.91 24.47 11.81
C GLU A 17 2.32 24.36 11.21
N GLY A 18 2.60 23.31 10.42
CA GLY A 18 3.91 23.06 9.82
C GLY A 18 4.99 22.60 10.81
N THR A 19 4.60 22.18 12.01
CA THR A 19 5.51 21.74 13.08
C THR A 19 5.71 20.22 13.10
N SER A 20 4.98 19.49 12.26
CA SER A 20 5.08 18.03 12.13
C SER A 20 4.78 17.59 10.70
N PRO A 21 5.36 16.47 10.21
CA PRO A 21 4.89 15.82 8.99
C PRO A 21 3.44 15.31 9.10
N LEU A 22 2.83 14.96 7.97
CA LEU A 22 1.52 14.31 7.99
C LEU A 22 1.67 12.85 8.45
N LEU A 23 1.33 12.63 9.71
CA LEU A 23 1.37 11.32 10.36
C LEU A 23 -0.03 10.71 10.41
N PHE A 24 -0.11 9.42 10.13
CA PHE A 24 -1.31 8.62 10.34
C PHE A 24 -0.94 7.15 10.55
N GLU A 25 -1.84 6.41 11.19
CA GLU A 25 -1.67 4.98 11.37
C GLU A 25 -2.00 4.25 10.06
N ILE A 26 -1.16 3.28 9.71
CA ILE A 26 -1.37 2.43 8.53
C ILE A 26 -1.06 0.98 8.87
N THR A 27 -2.03 0.08 8.69
CA THR A 27 -1.90 -1.33 9.03
C THR A 27 -2.49 -2.23 7.95
N TRP A 28 -1.92 -3.40 7.78
CA TRP A 28 -2.43 -4.46 6.91
C TRP A 28 -3.26 -5.42 7.76
N GLU A 29 -4.41 -5.83 7.23
CA GLU A 29 -5.27 -6.85 7.86
C GLU A 29 -5.57 -7.97 6.86
N TYR A 30 -5.32 -9.21 7.28
CA TYR A 30 -5.74 -10.42 6.59
C TYR A 30 -6.21 -11.47 7.59
N ASP A 31 -7.39 -12.04 7.37
CA ASP A 31 -8.02 -13.02 8.27
C ASP A 31 -7.99 -12.62 9.76
N ARG A 32 -8.32 -11.35 10.04
CA ARG A 32 -8.34 -10.73 11.39
C ARG A 32 -6.97 -10.60 12.07
N VAL A 33 -5.88 -10.87 11.35
CA VAL A 33 -4.52 -10.61 11.82
C VAL A 33 -4.08 -9.26 11.27
N GLU A 34 -3.63 -8.38 12.17
CA GLU A 34 -3.16 -7.03 11.84
C GLU A 34 -1.63 -6.94 11.90
N TYR A 35 -1.05 -6.13 11.01
CA TYR A 35 0.39 -5.86 10.98
C TYR A 35 0.71 -4.45 10.45
N PRO A 36 1.57 -3.67 11.12
CA PRO A 36 2.09 -3.88 12.47
C PRO A 36 0.95 -3.88 13.52
N MET A 37 1.25 -4.29 14.75
CA MET A 37 0.26 -4.22 15.85
C MET A 37 -0.18 -2.76 16.07
N LYS A 38 -1.45 -2.57 16.48
CA LYS A 38 -2.17 -1.29 16.62
C LYS A 38 -1.37 -0.14 17.26
N ASN A 39 -1.73 1.10 16.93
CA ASN A 39 -1.12 2.36 17.39
C ASN A 39 0.25 2.68 16.77
N TRP A 40 0.51 2.18 15.56
CA TRP A 40 1.71 2.50 14.81
C TRP A 40 1.45 3.67 13.86
N SER A 41 1.80 4.87 14.28
CA SER A 41 1.73 6.08 13.46
C SER A 41 3.05 6.33 12.74
N ASP A 42 2.98 6.64 11.45
CA ASP A 42 4.17 6.79 10.62
C ASP A 42 3.91 7.82 9.48
N PHE A 43 4.92 8.14 8.68
CA PHE A 43 4.86 9.02 7.50
C PHE A 43 4.05 8.38 6.39
N GLY A 44 2.73 8.30 6.58
CA GLY A 44 1.89 7.40 5.80
C GLY A 44 1.87 7.67 4.28
N LEU A 45 2.04 8.92 3.84
CA LEU A 45 2.22 9.23 2.40
C LEU A 45 3.51 8.62 1.84
N VAL A 46 4.61 8.70 2.60
CA VAL A 46 5.91 8.14 2.20
C VAL A 46 5.82 6.62 2.12
N ILE A 47 5.22 5.99 3.13
CA ILE A 47 5.03 4.54 3.19
C ILE A 47 4.19 4.04 2.01
N LEU A 48 3.06 4.69 1.73
CA LEU A 48 2.23 4.35 0.57
C LEU A 48 3.04 4.46 -0.72
N GLY A 49 3.82 5.53 -0.89
CA GLY A 49 4.71 5.69 -2.04
C GLY A 49 5.72 4.54 -2.19
N CYS A 50 6.36 4.15 -1.09
CA CYS A 50 7.29 3.02 -1.05
C CYS A 50 6.59 1.70 -1.44
N TRP A 51 5.41 1.43 -0.88
CA TRP A 51 4.67 0.20 -1.20
C TRP A 51 4.21 0.15 -2.64
N ILE A 52 3.72 1.26 -3.19
CA ILE A 52 3.31 1.35 -4.59
C ILE A 52 4.51 1.15 -5.51
N ALA A 53 5.69 1.66 -5.16
CA ALA A 53 6.90 1.43 -5.93
C ALA A 53 7.28 -0.07 -5.98
N ILE A 54 7.17 -0.78 -4.86
CA ILE A 54 7.41 -2.23 -4.82
C ILE A 54 6.34 -2.99 -5.60
N ALA A 55 5.07 -2.62 -5.46
CA ALA A 55 4.00 -3.21 -6.26
C ALA A 55 4.29 -3.03 -7.76
N LEU A 56 4.71 -1.85 -8.21
CA LEU A 56 5.05 -1.57 -9.60
C LEU A 56 6.26 -2.40 -10.09
N LYS A 57 7.28 -2.60 -9.25
CA LYS A 57 8.40 -3.49 -9.56
C LYS A 57 7.95 -4.93 -9.78
N LEU A 58 7.09 -5.43 -8.88
CA LEU A 58 6.52 -6.76 -9.00
C LEU A 58 5.72 -6.92 -10.30
N PHE A 59 4.89 -5.91 -10.60
CA PHE A 59 4.15 -5.84 -11.86
C PHE A 59 5.09 -5.92 -13.07
N LYS A 60 6.17 -5.13 -13.08
CA LYS A 60 7.11 -5.01 -14.20
C LYS A 60 8.05 -6.19 -14.44
N GLY A 61 8.12 -7.17 -13.55
CA GLY A 61 8.97 -8.35 -13.77
C GLY A 61 9.73 -8.85 -12.55
N GLU A 62 9.76 -8.10 -11.43
CA GLU A 62 10.38 -8.62 -10.21
C GLU A 62 9.49 -9.67 -9.54
N ASP A 63 10.05 -10.80 -9.14
CA ASP A 63 9.27 -11.85 -8.47
C ASP A 63 9.32 -11.73 -6.94
N ARG A 64 10.13 -10.82 -6.40
CA ARG A 64 10.29 -10.58 -4.96
C ARG A 64 10.34 -9.10 -4.66
N GLY A 65 9.85 -8.74 -3.47
CA GLY A 65 9.88 -7.37 -2.97
C GLY A 65 9.80 -7.33 -1.45
N GLU A 66 10.06 -6.17 -0.86
CA GLU A 66 9.90 -5.94 0.56
C GLU A 66 9.16 -4.62 0.79
N PHE A 67 8.03 -4.71 1.47
CA PHE A 67 7.20 -3.57 1.87
C PHE A 67 7.66 -3.10 3.25
N LEU A 68 8.36 -1.97 3.29
CA LEU A 68 8.91 -1.40 4.51
C LEU A 68 7.92 -0.44 5.18
N PHE A 69 7.91 -0.47 6.51
CA PHE A 69 7.40 0.62 7.33
C PHE A 69 8.63 1.44 7.75
N MET A 70 8.51 2.78 7.84
CA MET A 70 9.70 3.64 7.92
C MET A 70 10.35 3.58 9.29
N ASP A 71 9.54 3.70 10.34
CA ASP A 71 10.02 3.55 11.70
C ASP A 71 9.85 2.06 12.13
N GLY A 72 10.81 1.53 12.88
CA GLY A 72 10.69 0.20 13.52
C GLY A 72 11.12 -1.02 12.68
N PRO A 73 11.03 -2.23 13.27
CA PRO A 73 11.54 -3.46 12.65
C PRO A 73 10.59 -4.06 11.60
N TYR A 74 9.52 -3.34 11.23
CA TYR A 74 8.40 -3.88 10.49
C TYR A 74 8.64 -3.87 8.99
N SER A 75 8.56 -5.06 8.40
CA SER A 75 8.48 -5.24 6.96
C SER A 75 7.56 -6.39 6.59
N VAL A 76 7.06 -6.40 5.35
CA VAL A 76 6.38 -7.55 4.76
C VAL A 76 7.17 -7.96 3.53
N THR A 77 7.76 -9.15 3.57
CA THR A 77 8.43 -9.72 2.38
C THR A 77 7.39 -10.32 1.45
N ALA A 78 7.64 -10.24 0.16
CA ALA A 78 6.71 -10.65 -0.86
C ALA A 78 7.34 -11.52 -1.93
N LYS A 79 6.57 -12.50 -2.41
CA LYS A 79 6.90 -13.32 -3.58
C LYS A 79 5.71 -13.41 -4.52
N TYR A 80 5.89 -13.02 -5.78
CA TYR A 80 4.84 -13.00 -6.79
C TYR A 80 4.98 -14.20 -7.73
N TYR A 81 3.89 -14.94 -7.89
CA TYR A 81 3.78 -16.11 -8.76
C TYR A 81 2.98 -15.73 -10.01
N ARG A 82 3.67 -15.27 -11.06
CA ARG A 82 3.02 -14.79 -12.30
C ARG A 82 2.11 -15.81 -12.97
N GLU A 83 2.46 -17.09 -12.87
CA GLU A 83 1.68 -18.19 -13.45
C GLU A 83 0.27 -18.26 -12.86
N THR A 84 0.12 -17.96 -11.56
CA THR A 84 -1.17 -18.01 -10.86
C THR A 84 -1.76 -16.63 -10.56
N GLY A 85 -0.97 -15.57 -10.72
CA GLY A 85 -1.35 -14.22 -10.31
C GLY A 85 -1.36 -14.01 -8.79
N GLU A 86 -0.85 -14.96 -8.02
CA GLU A 86 -0.85 -14.91 -6.55
C GLU A 86 0.41 -14.22 -6.00
N ILE A 87 0.24 -13.49 -4.90
CA ILE A 87 1.33 -12.95 -4.10
C ILE A 87 1.29 -13.58 -2.70
N GLU A 88 2.44 -14.12 -2.29
CA GLU A 88 2.70 -14.55 -0.91
C GLU A 88 3.33 -13.39 -0.15
N LEU A 89 2.79 -13.08 1.03
CA LEU A 89 3.18 -11.98 1.88
C LEU A 89 3.54 -12.53 3.26
N SER A 90 4.77 -12.30 3.71
CA SER A 90 5.27 -12.79 4.99
C SER A 90 5.67 -11.61 5.89
N PRO A 91 4.80 -11.22 6.84
CA PRO A 91 5.09 -10.16 7.80
C PRO A 91 6.22 -10.59 8.74
N LYS A 92 7.23 -9.74 8.88
CA LYS A 92 8.39 -10.02 9.74
C LYS A 92 7.98 -10.13 11.21
N GLY A 93 8.43 -11.20 11.86
CA GLY A 93 8.14 -11.46 13.27
C GLY A 93 6.81 -12.19 13.53
N LEU A 94 6.04 -12.51 12.50
CA LEU A 94 4.87 -13.39 12.59
C LEU A 94 5.16 -14.70 11.84
N ASP A 95 4.78 -15.84 12.42
CA ASP A 95 4.88 -17.16 11.77
C ASP A 95 3.63 -17.44 10.92
N ILE A 96 3.38 -16.56 9.94
CA ILE A 96 2.22 -16.62 9.04
C ILE A 96 2.61 -16.21 7.62
N ILE A 97 1.87 -16.74 6.63
CA ILE A 97 1.97 -16.34 5.22
C ILE A 97 0.56 -16.00 4.74
N TRP A 98 0.37 -14.79 4.23
CA TRP A 98 -0.86 -14.38 3.58
C TRP A 98 -0.75 -14.63 2.08
N LYS A 99 -1.74 -15.32 1.52
CA LYS A 99 -1.84 -15.58 0.08
C LYS A 99 -3.03 -14.83 -0.48
N VAL A 100 -2.77 -13.94 -1.44
CA VAL A 100 -3.82 -13.18 -2.12
C VAL A 100 -3.55 -13.08 -3.60
N GLN A 101 -4.59 -12.77 -4.37
CA GLN A 101 -4.41 -12.37 -5.76
C GLN A 101 -3.71 -11.01 -5.80
N TYR A 102 -2.70 -10.86 -6.66
CA TYR A 102 -1.96 -9.60 -6.80
C TYR A 102 -2.89 -8.44 -7.15
N ILE A 103 -3.91 -8.68 -7.98
CA ILE A 103 -4.92 -7.68 -8.32
C ILE A 103 -5.69 -7.18 -7.10
N ASP A 104 -5.98 -8.06 -6.13
CA ASP A 104 -6.70 -7.69 -4.92
C ASP A 104 -5.80 -6.94 -3.93
N PHE A 105 -4.50 -7.24 -3.93
CA PHE A 105 -3.52 -6.42 -3.24
C PHE A 105 -3.42 -5.01 -3.83
N VAL A 106 -3.36 -4.87 -5.15
CA VAL A 106 -3.35 -3.56 -5.83
C VAL A 106 -4.63 -2.77 -5.55
N LYS A 107 -5.80 -3.43 -5.54
CA LYS A 107 -7.06 -2.80 -5.11
C LYS A 107 -7.00 -2.33 -3.67
N ALA A 108 -6.45 -3.12 -2.74
CA ALA A 108 -6.31 -2.71 -1.34
C ALA A 108 -5.39 -1.47 -1.19
N LEU A 109 -4.31 -1.38 -1.97
CA LEU A 109 -3.49 -0.16 -2.03
C LEU A 109 -4.28 1.03 -2.58
N MET A 110 -5.06 0.82 -3.64
CA MET A 110 -5.87 1.87 -4.25
C MET A 110 -6.96 2.38 -3.29
N ASP A 111 -7.58 1.49 -2.52
CA ASP A 111 -8.56 1.84 -1.49
C ASP A 111 -7.91 2.65 -0.36
N ALA A 112 -6.69 2.28 0.07
CA ALA A 112 -5.95 3.06 1.06
C ALA A 112 -5.62 4.47 0.55
N VAL A 113 -5.14 4.59 -0.69
CA VAL A 113 -4.88 5.89 -1.35
C VAL A 113 -6.15 6.74 -1.42
N LYS A 114 -7.29 6.12 -1.76
CA LYS A 114 -8.60 6.82 -1.81
C LYS A 114 -9.03 7.32 -0.43
N ARG A 115 -8.90 6.49 0.61
CA ARG A 115 -9.22 6.90 2.00
C ARG A 115 -8.36 8.08 2.45
N VAL A 116 -7.07 8.08 2.08
CA VAL A 116 -6.20 9.23 2.34
C VAL A 116 -6.71 10.47 1.61
N ASP A 117 -7.01 10.41 0.31
CA ASP A 117 -7.57 11.57 -0.42
C ASP A 117 -8.85 12.11 0.23
N GLU A 118 -9.77 11.23 0.60
CA GLU A 118 -11.03 11.58 1.25
C GLU A 118 -10.80 12.35 2.56
N GLU A 119 -9.87 11.88 3.41
CA GLU A 119 -9.52 12.57 4.65
C GLU A 119 -8.79 13.90 4.39
N LEU A 120 -7.91 13.97 3.39
CA LEU A 120 -7.26 15.23 3.00
C LEU A 120 -8.30 16.27 2.53
N VAL A 121 -9.24 15.87 1.67
CA VAL A 121 -10.32 16.73 1.16
C VAL A 121 -11.22 17.20 2.29
N LYS A 122 -11.70 16.26 3.13
CA LYS A 122 -12.56 16.54 4.28
C LYS A 122 -11.94 17.55 5.24
N ARG A 123 -10.62 17.51 5.40
CA ARG A 123 -9.88 18.36 6.34
C ARG A 123 -9.27 19.61 5.70
N GLY A 124 -9.48 19.82 4.40
CA GLY A 124 -8.93 20.96 3.67
C GLY A 124 -7.39 20.97 3.61
N ILE A 125 -6.77 19.79 3.60
CA ILE A 125 -5.31 19.64 3.56
C ILE A 125 -4.79 19.80 2.12
N GLY A 126 -3.63 20.45 2.01
CA GLY A 126 -3.12 21.17 0.85
C GLY A 126 -2.97 20.40 -0.48
N GLU A 127 -2.79 21.20 -1.54
CA GLU A 127 -2.70 20.77 -2.93
C GLU A 127 -1.52 19.82 -3.20
N LYS A 128 -0.39 19.99 -2.52
CA LYS A 128 0.82 19.19 -2.73
C LYS A 128 0.62 17.73 -2.36
N GLU A 129 0.04 17.47 -1.20
CA GLU A 129 -0.27 16.12 -0.72
C GLU A 129 -1.27 15.43 -1.66
N ARG A 130 -2.26 16.18 -2.16
CA ARG A 130 -3.24 15.67 -3.11
C ARG A 130 -2.64 15.34 -4.47
N GLN A 131 -1.72 16.15 -5.00
CA GLN A 131 -0.99 15.82 -6.23
C GLN A 131 -0.18 14.52 -6.11
N VAL A 132 0.40 14.24 -4.94
CA VAL A 132 1.09 12.97 -4.67
C VAL A 132 0.12 11.80 -4.72
N ILE A 133 -1.05 11.94 -4.09
CA ILE A 133 -2.12 10.93 -4.07
C ILE A 133 -2.71 10.65 -5.46
N GLU A 134 -2.88 11.68 -6.28
CA GLU A 134 -3.30 11.54 -7.67
C GLU A 134 -2.29 10.73 -8.49
N LYS A 135 -0.99 11.01 -8.33
CA LYS A 135 0.08 10.26 -8.97
C LYS A 135 0.06 8.78 -8.55
N TYR A 136 -0.11 8.51 -7.26
CA TYR A 136 -0.23 7.14 -6.73
C TYR A 136 -1.43 6.41 -7.32
N SER A 137 -2.59 7.07 -7.37
CA SER A 137 -3.81 6.54 -7.99
C SER A 137 -3.61 6.20 -9.47
N ALA A 138 -2.92 7.05 -10.23
CA ALA A 138 -2.65 6.82 -11.64
C ALA A 138 -1.76 5.59 -11.88
N ILE A 139 -0.70 5.41 -11.08
CA ILE A 139 0.19 4.24 -11.17
C ILE A 139 -0.57 2.94 -10.93
N LEU A 140 -1.38 2.90 -9.86
CA LEU A 140 -2.15 1.70 -9.50
C LEU A 140 -3.22 1.38 -10.56
N LYS A 141 -3.90 2.39 -11.11
CA LYS A 141 -4.84 2.21 -12.22
C LYS A 141 -4.16 1.61 -13.45
N GLY A 142 -2.93 2.04 -13.77
CA GLY A 142 -2.12 1.46 -14.84
C GLY A 142 -1.93 -0.05 -14.66
N CYS A 143 -1.53 -0.47 -13.46
CA CYS A 143 -1.36 -1.89 -13.12
C CYS A 143 -2.67 -2.70 -13.30
N LEU A 144 -3.82 -2.13 -12.92
CA LEU A 144 -5.13 -2.78 -13.06
C LEU A 144 -5.61 -2.88 -14.52
N VAL A 145 -5.29 -1.89 -15.36
CA VAL A 145 -5.71 -1.85 -16.76
C VAL A 145 -4.84 -2.78 -17.60
N GLU A 146 -3.51 -2.76 -17.41
CA GLU A 146 -2.59 -3.59 -18.19
C GLU A 146 -2.77 -5.09 -17.89
N GLN A 147 -3.09 -5.49 -16.65
CA GLN A 147 -3.50 -6.88 -16.37
C GLN A 147 -4.78 -7.31 -17.08
N LYS A 148 -5.69 -6.38 -17.43
CA LYS A 148 -6.86 -6.72 -18.25
C LYS A 148 -6.51 -6.89 -19.73
N ILE A 149 -5.38 -6.32 -20.16
CA ILE A 149 -4.93 -6.30 -21.55
C ILE A 149 -3.93 -7.45 -21.80
N GLU A 150 -3.18 -7.90 -20.80
CA GLU A 150 -2.27 -9.03 -20.90
C GLU A 150 -2.94 -10.36 -20.52
N LEU A 151 -3.11 -11.23 -21.52
CA LEU A 151 -2.65 -12.63 -21.54
C LEU A 151 -2.83 -13.21 -22.96
N PRO A 152 -1.82 -13.19 -23.86
CA PRO A 152 -1.66 -14.32 -24.75
C PRO A 152 -1.24 -15.50 -23.88
N LYS A 153 -2.07 -16.55 -23.82
CA LYS A 153 -1.59 -17.86 -23.37
C LYS A 153 -0.42 -18.20 -24.26
N VAL A 154 0.77 -18.36 -23.68
CA VAL A 154 1.88 -19.01 -24.38
C VAL A 154 1.33 -20.36 -24.84
N GLY A 155 1.16 -20.48 -26.16
CA GLY A 155 0.73 -21.72 -26.78
C GLY A 155 1.77 -22.77 -26.45
N ILE A 156 1.34 -23.82 -25.76
CA ILE A 156 2.06 -25.09 -25.76
C ILE A 156 1.95 -25.62 -27.19
N LEU A 157 3.06 -25.58 -27.93
CA LEU A 157 3.38 -26.51 -29.02
C LEU A 157 4.89 -26.71 -29.06
#